data_AF-A0A0D8FVG4-F1
#
_entry.id   AF-A0A0D8FVG4-F1
#
_cell.length_a   1.000
_cell.length_b   1.000
_cell.length_c   1.000
_cell.angle_alpha   90.00
_cell.angle_beta   90.00
_cell.angle_gamma   90.00
#
_symmetry.space_group_name_H-M   'P 1'
#
loop_
_entity.id
_entity.type
_entity.pdbx_description
1 polymer ?
#
loop_
_entity_poly.entity_id
_entity_poly.type
_entity_poly.pdbx_seq_one_letter_code
_entity_poly.pdbx_strand_id
1 'polypeptide(L)'
;MSQDTLAWLARGDFVESATSVVLIGGPGTGKTHLLIGTLIALAGIGRRVRYVNASALVNELAEAEDERRLSRLLERYARYDVLAIDELGYLHLDRRGAELLFQVITDREESSSLMVATNLPFGEWASIFTDARLAAAVVDRITYRSKIIETGIESYRLRSTTNAT
;
A
#
# COMPACT_ATOMS: atom_id res chain seq x y z
N MET A 1 1.66 5.68 -18.27
CA MET A 1 1.41 6.60 -17.13
C MET A 1 1.77 8.03 -17.56
N SER A 2 0.94 9.02 -17.22
CA SER A 2 1.16 10.42 -17.63
C SER A 2 2.27 11.11 -16.82
N GLN A 3 2.93 12.11 -17.43
CA GLN A 3 3.93 12.93 -16.74
C GLN A 3 3.31 13.70 -15.56
N ASP A 4 2.07 14.15 -15.68
CA ASP A 4 1.35 14.85 -14.60
C ASP A 4 1.16 13.96 -13.37
N THR A 5 0.86 12.67 -13.56
CA THR A 5 0.70 11.73 -12.44
C THR A 5 2.02 11.48 -11.73
N LEU A 6 3.12 11.34 -12.47
CA LEU A 6 4.45 11.22 -11.90
C LEU A 6 4.86 12.48 -11.12
N ALA A 7 4.61 13.65 -11.68
CA ALA A 7 4.93 14.92 -11.03
C ALA A 7 4.08 15.14 -9.77
N TRP A 8 2.80 14.78 -9.80
CA TRP A 8 1.89 14.81 -8.65
C TRP A 8 2.36 13.90 -7.51
N LEU A 9 2.82 12.68 -7.83
CA LEU A 9 3.44 11.78 -6.84
C LEU A 9 4.73 12.36 -6.26
N ALA A 10 5.64 12.82 -7.14
CA ALA A 10 6.97 13.30 -6.73
C ALA A 10 6.92 14.56 -5.85
N ARG A 11 5.95 15.46 -6.09
CA ARG A 11 5.75 16.65 -5.25
C ARG A 11 5.03 16.37 -3.94
N GLY A 12 4.35 15.23 -3.83
CA GLY A 12 3.57 14.89 -2.64
C GLY A 12 2.27 15.68 -2.50
N ASP A 13 1.73 16.20 -3.60
CA ASP A 13 0.48 16.99 -3.60
C ASP A 13 -0.69 16.22 -2.92
N PHE A 14 -0.66 14.88 -2.99
CA PHE A 14 -1.65 13.98 -2.40
C PHE A 14 -1.60 13.89 -0.86
N VAL A 15 -0.45 14.21 -0.27
CA VAL A 15 -0.22 14.10 1.17
C VAL A 15 -1.01 15.18 1.92
N GLU A 16 -1.07 16.40 1.38
CA GLU A 16 -1.82 17.52 1.98
C GLU A 16 -3.33 17.26 2.04
N SER A 17 -3.86 16.52 1.08
CA SER A 17 -5.28 16.17 1.00
C SER A 17 -5.59 14.79 1.60
N ALA A 18 -4.64 14.19 2.34
CA ALA A 18 -4.72 12.83 2.89
C ALA A 18 -5.25 11.80 1.86
N THR A 19 -4.91 12.01 0.58
CA THR A 19 -5.40 11.20 -0.53
C THR A 19 -4.56 9.92 -0.61
N SER A 20 -5.22 8.77 -0.73
CA SER A 20 -4.53 7.49 -0.88
C SER A 20 -4.14 7.24 -2.34
N VAL A 21 -3.14 6.41 -2.58
CA VAL A 21 -2.72 5.99 -3.91
C VAL A 21 -2.76 4.49 -4.01
N VAL A 22 -3.48 3.95 -5.00
CA VAL A 22 -3.57 2.50 -5.21
C VAL A 22 -2.96 2.15 -6.55
N LEU A 23 -1.86 1.40 -6.54
CA LEU A 23 -1.18 0.89 -7.72
C LEU A 23 -1.68 -0.53 -8.02
N ILE A 24 -2.30 -0.71 -9.18
CA ILE A 24 -2.82 -2.02 -9.63
C ILE A 24 -2.12 -2.42 -10.92
N GLY A 25 -1.78 -3.70 -11.06
CA GLY A 25 -1.28 -4.26 -12.31
C GLY A 25 -0.44 -5.51 -12.15
N GLY A 26 -0.05 -6.11 -13.26
CA GLY A 26 0.68 -7.39 -13.29
C GLY A 26 2.07 -7.37 -12.64
N PRO A 27 2.71 -8.53 -12.45
CA PRO A 27 4.07 -8.60 -11.92
C PRO A 27 5.07 -7.87 -12.83
N GLY A 28 5.99 -7.11 -12.23
CA GLY A 28 7.08 -6.44 -12.99
C GLY A 28 6.66 -5.18 -13.76
N THR A 29 5.46 -4.64 -13.53
CA THR A 29 4.95 -3.42 -14.18
C THR A 29 5.41 -2.10 -13.54
N GLY A 30 6.22 -2.17 -12.47
CA GLY A 30 6.82 -1.00 -11.82
C GLY A 30 6.11 -0.50 -10.55
N LYS A 31 5.10 -1.20 -10.02
CA LYS A 31 4.38 -0.78 -8.78
C LYS A 31 5.32 -0.47 -7.61
N THR A 32 6.14 -1.44 -7.20
CA THR A 32 7.15 -1.28 -6.14
C THR A 32 8.13 -0.15 -6.42
N HIS A 33 8.54 0.00 -7.69
CA HIS A 33 9.44 1.08 -8.11
C HIS A 33 8.78 2.46 -7.91
N LEU A 34 7.49 2.59 -8.23
CA LEU A 34 6.73 3.83 -8.02
C LEU A 34 6.48 4.12 -6.55
N LEU A 35 6.18 3.11 -5.72
CA LEU A 35 6.12 3.28 -4.26
C LEU A 35 7.44 3.86 -3.76
N ILE A 36 8.55 3.14 -3.98
CA ILE A 36 9.86 3.53 -3.46
C ILE A 36 10.31 4.89 -4.01
N GLY A 37 10.18 5.13 -5.31
CA GLY A 37 10.55 6.40 -5.93
C GLY A 37 9.77 7.58 -5.37
N THR A 38 8.47 7.40 -5.12
CA THR A 38 7.63 8.41 -4.47
C THR A 38 8.11 8.66 -3.04
N LEU A 39 8.32 7.61 -2.25
CA LEU A 39 8.77 7.77 -0.86
C LEU A 39 10.15 8.44 -0.77
N ILE A 40 11.08 8.14 -1.70
CA ILE A 40 12.38 8.80 -1.76
C ILE A 40 12.22 10.30 -2.00
N ALA A 41 11.37 10.71 -2.96
CA ALA A 41 11.11 12.12 -3.24
C ALA A 41 10.51 12.84 -2.02
N LEU A 42 9.55 12.20 -1.36
CA LEU A 42 8.91 12.73 -0.15
C LEU A 42 9.86 12.83 1.04
N ALA A 43 10.71 11.83 1.24
CA ALA A 43 11.75 11.87 2.27
C ALA A 43 12.73 13.03 2.01
N GLY A 44 13.06 13.28 0.73
CA GLY A 44 13.91 14.39 0.31
C GLY A 44 13.37 15.79 0.68
N ILE A 45 12.06 15.92 0.86
CA ILE A 45 11.40 17.16 1.31
C ILE A 45 10.99 17.11 2.80
N GLY A 46 11.54 16.16 3.57
CA GLY A 46 11.37 16.09 5.02
C GLY A 46 10.11 15.36 5.51
N ARG A 47 9.37 14.68 4.63
CA ARG A 47 8.21 13.87 5.04
C ARG A 47 8.63 12.56 5.68
N ARG A 48 7.91 12.17 6.72
CA ARG A 48 8.06 10.89 7.43
C ARG A 48 7.36 9.81 6.63
N VAL A 49 8.15 8.97 5.97
CA VAL A 49 7.63 7.92 5.10
C VAL A 49 8.04 6.54 5.59
N ARG A 50 7.22 5.53 5.29
CA ARG A 50 7.53 4.12 5.57
C ARG A 50 7.11 3.23 4.42
N TYR A 51 8.03 2.40 3.95
CA TYR A 51 7.73 1.25 3.10
C TYR A 51 7.67 -0.02 3.96
N VAL A 52 6.69 -0.89 3.68
CA VAL A 52 6.60 -2.22 4.30
C VAL A 52 5.90 -3.20 3.34
N ASN A 53 6.37 -4.45 3.30
CA ASN A 53 5.61 -5.52 2.66
C ASN A 53 4.42 -5.89 3.55
N ALA A 54 3.25 -6.14 2.96
CA ALA A 54 2.04 -6.41 3.72
C ALA A 54 2.18 -7.61 4.68
N SER A 55 2.95 -8.64 4.29
CA SER A 55 3.21 -9.83 5.11
C SER A 55 4.06 -9.51 6.33
N ALA A 56 5.11 -8.71 6.14
CA ALA A 56 5.97 -8.24 7.21
C ALA A 56 5.20 -7.36 8.20
N LEU A 57 4.31 -6.49 7.70
CA LEU A 57 3.45 -5.67 8.54
C LEU A 57 2.53 -6.52 9.41
N VAL A 58 1.83 -7.50 8.81
CA VAL A 58 0.93 -8.39 9.56
C VAL A 58 1.67 -9.18 10.63
N ASN A 59 2.85 -9.72 10.30
CA ASN A 59 3.67 -10.44 11.27
C ASN A 59 4.11 -9.53 12.42
N GLU A 60 4.57 -8.30 12.12
CA GLU A 60 4.98 -7.33 13.14
C GLU A 60 3.81 -6.95 14.07
N LEU A 61 2.59 -6.81 13.51
CA LEU A 61 1.37 -6.53 14.27
C LEU A 61 0.96 -7.72 15.15
N ALA A 62 1.03 -8.94 14.64
CA ALA A 62 0.69 -10.15 15.40
C ALA A 62 1.65 -10.34 16.58
N GLU A 63 2.96 -10.23 16.34
CA GLU A 63 3.97 -10.26 17.41
C GLU A 63 3.74 -9.12 18.43
N ALA A 64 3.38 -7.93 17.95
CA ALA A 64 3.09 -6.80 18.82
C ALA A 64 1.88 -7.04 19.73
N GLU A 65 0.85 -7.69 19.21
CA GLU A 65 -0.33 -8.05 19.99
C GLU A 65 0.01 -9.11 21.04
N ASP A 66 0.75 -10.16 20.67
CA ASP A 66 1.19 -11.22 21.58
C ASP A 66 2.02 -10.65 22.75
N GLU A 67 2.86 -9.66 22.46
CA GLU A 67 3.69 -8.96 23.45
C GLU A 67 2.99 -7.78 24.14
N ARG A 68 1.68 -7.57 23.91
CA ARG A 68 0.89 -6.44 24.47
C ARG A 68 1.48 -5.05 24.17
N ARG A 69 2.14 -4.91 23.01
CA ARG A 69 2.71 -3.66 22.48
C ARG A 69 2.01 -3.15 21.22
N LEU A 70 0.87 -3.75 20.83
CA LEU A 70 0.12 -3.40 19.62
C LEU A 70 -0.21 -1.90 19.55
N SER A 71 -0.77 -1.31 20.61
CA SER A 71 -1.12 0.12 20.62
C SER A 71 0.07 1.02 20.31
N ARG A 72 1.25 0.73 20.88
CA ARG A 72 2.49 1.48 20.61
C ARG A 72 2.92 1.35 19.15
N LEU A 73 2.73 0.17 18.56
CA LEU A 73 3.08 -0.07 17.16
C LEU A 73 2.11 0.67 16.22
N LEU A 74 0.81 0.62 16.50
CA LEU A 74 -0.21 1.37 15.75
C LEU A 74 0.07 2.87 15.80
N GLU A 75 0.35 3.43 16.99
CA GLU A 75 0.76 4.83 17.13
C GLU A 75 2.00 5.18 16.32
N ARG A 76 2.97 4.26 16.22
CA ARG A 76 4.15 4.45 15.37
C ARG A 76 3.76 4.53 13.90
N TYR A 77 2.91 3.61 13.44
CA TYR A 77 2.44 3.60 12.05
C TYR A 77 1.56 4.82 11.72
N ALA A 78 0.74 5.30 12.65
CA ALA A 78 -0.07 6.52 12.48
C ALA A 78 0.77 7.80 12.29
N ARG A 79 1.99 7.84 12.84
CA ARG A 79 2.88 9.02 12.78
C ARG A 79 3.59 9.24 11.44
N TYR A 80 3.49 8.33 10.49
CA TYR A 80 4.04 8.55 9.15
C TYR A 80 3.08 9.40 8.32
N ASP A 81 3.61 10.39 7.60
CA ASP A 81 2.87 11.16 6.62
C ASP A 81 2.39 10.24 5.48
N VAL A 82 3.24 9.29 5.06
CA VAL A 82 2.89 8.27 4.07
C VAL A 82 3.37 6.89 4.50
N LEU A 83 2.44 5.93 4.52
CA LEU A 83 2.72 4.51 4.65
C LEU A 83 2.47 3.82 3.31
N ALA A 84 3.50 3.18 2.75
CA ALA A 84 3.41 2.35 1.56
C ALA A 84 3.39 0.87 1.95
N ILE A 85 2.31 0.19 1.57
CA ILE A 85 2.09 -1.24 1.76
C ILE A 85 2.21 -1.93 0.39
N ASP A 86 3.22 -2.78 0.23
CA ASP A 86 3.47 -3.52 -1.01
C ASP A 86 3.04 -4.99 -0.90
N GLU A 87 2.89 -5.63 -2.06
CA GLU A 87 2.65 -7.07 -2.23
C GLU A 87 1.35 -7.58 -1.58
N LEU A 88 0.33 -6.72 -1.44
CA LEU A 88 -0.93 -7.09 -0.79
C LEU A 88 -1.61 -8.31 -1.43
N GLY A 89 -1.56 -8.41 -2.76
CA GLY A 89 -2.23 -9.47 -3.53
C GLY A 89 -1.59 -10.87 -3.44
N TYR A 90 -0.51 -11.03 -2.67
CA TYR A 90 0.11 -12.34 -2.42
C TYR A 90 -0.17 -12.88 -1.01
N LEU A 91 -0.92 -12.13 -0.21
CA LEU A 91 -1.23 -12.50 1.16
C LEU A 91 -2.32 -13.56 1.25
N HIS A 92 -2.11 -14.49 2.17
CA HIS A 92 -3.13 -15.38 2.69
C HIS A 92 -3.21 -15.10 4.19
N LEU A 93 -4.10 -14.18 4.57
CA LEU A 93 -4.25 -13.80 5.96
C LEU A 93 -5.13 -14.82 6.68
N ASP A 94 -4.86 -15.06 7.95
CA ASP A 94 -5.88 -15.59 8.84
C ASP A 94 -6.79 -14.44 9.32
N ARG A 95 -7.89 -14.77 10.01
CA ARG A 95 -8.85 -13.76 10.49
C ARG A 95 -8.15 -12.69 11.36
N ARG A 96 -7.21 -13.12 12.20
CA ARG A 96 -6.44 -12.26 13.10
C ARG A 96 -5.59 -11.26 12.31
N GLY A 97 -4.78 -11.73 11.36
CA GLY A 97 -3.95 -10.86 10.53
C GLY A 97 -4.76 -9.90 9.67
N ALA A 98 -5.92 -10.34 9.18
CA ALA A 98 -6.86 -9.50 8.45
C ALA A 98 -7.43 -8.36 9.31
N GLU A 99 -7.83 -8.65 10.55
CA GLU A 99 -8.31 -7.65 11.53
C GLU A 99 -7.21 -6.64 11.90
N LEU A 100 -5.99 -7.10 12.14
CA LEU A 100 -4.85 -6.25 12.46
C LEU A 100 -4.49 -5.30 11.31
N LEU A 101 -4.45 -5.81 10.07
CA LEU A 101 -4.18 -4.98 8.90
C LEU A 101 -5.30 -3.96 8.66
N PHE A 102 -6.56 -4.37 8.87
CA PHE A 102 -7.71 -3.47 8.78
C PHE A 102 -7.62 -2.32 9.79
N GLN A 103 -7.12 -2.57 11.00
CA GLN A 103 -6.91 -1.54 12.00
C GLN A 103 -5.90 -0.48 11.54
N VAL A 104 -4.76 -0.90 10.96
CA VAL A 104 -3.77 0.04 10.39
C VAL A 104 -4.36 0.88 9.26
N ILE A 105 -5.16 0.27 8.38
CA ILE A 105 -5.80 0.99 7.27
C ILE A 105 -6.82 2.01 7.81
N THR A 106 -7.62 1.61 8.79
CA THR A 106 -8.67 2.46 9.38
C THR A 106 -8.09 3.63 10.16
N ASP A 107 -7.06 3.41 10.98
CA ASP A 107 -6.43 4.49 11.77
C ASP A 107 -5.81 5.58 10.89
N ARG A 108 -5.48 5.25 9.63
CA ARG A 108 -4.88 6.17 8.66
C ARG A 108 -5.89 6.81 7.73
N GLU A 109 -7.08 6.23 7.59
CA GLU A 109 -8.14 6.77 6.75
C GLU A 109 -8.43 8.23 7.14
N GLU A 110 -8.51 9.12 6.15
CA GLU A 110 -8.74 10.57 6.29
C GLU A 110 -7.71 11.36 7.12
N SER A 111 -6.78 10.70 7.83
CA SER A 111 -5.79 11.34 8.70
C SER A 111 -4.41 11.44 8.06
N SER A 112 -4.03 10.48 7.21
CA SER A 112 -2.71 10.42 6.57
C SER A 112 -2.72 9.52 5.34
N SER A 113 -1.92 9.85 4.32
CA SER A 113 -1.97 9.12 3.06
C SER A 113 -1.46 7.70 3.18
N LEU A 114 -2.15 6.78 2.49
CA LEU A 114 -1.73 5.41 2.28
C LEU A 114 -1.35 5.21 0.82
N MET A 115 -0.27 4.48 0.55
CA MET A 115 0.01 3.94 -0.77
C MET A 115 -0.08 2.42 -0.72
N VAL A 116 -0.82 1.81 -1.64
CA VAL A 116 -0.98 0.34 -1.72
C VAL A 116 -0.57 -0.13 -3.10
N ALA A 117 0.20 -1.21 -3.17
CA ALA A 117 0.46 -1.91 -4.41
C ALA A 117 -0.09 -3.34 -4.37
N THR A 118 -0.83 -3.71 -5.41
CA THR A 118 -1.40 -5.05 -5.55
C THR A 118 -1.40 -5.51 -7.01
N ASN A 119 -1.34 -6.83 -7.20
CA ASN A 119 -1.55 -7.49 -8.48
C ASN A 119 -3.00 -7.97 -8.67
N LEU A 120 -3.84 -7.89 -7.63
CA LEU A 120 -5.22 -8.35 -7.68
C LEU A 120 -6.18 -7.17 -7.87
N PRO A 121 -7.19 -7.30 -8.75
CA PRO A 121 -8.28 -6.33 -8.81
C PRO A 121 -9.11 -6.37 -7.52
N PHE A 122 -9.81 -5.29 -7.19
CA PHE A 122 -10.56 -5.19 -5.92
C PHE A 122 -11.59 -6.30 -5.71
N GLY A 123 -12.21 -6.81 -6.78
CA GLY A 123 -13.16 -7.92 -6.71
C GLY A 123 -12.55 -9.23 -6.19
N GLU A 124 -11.22 -9.37 -6.24
CA GLU A 124 -10.50 -10.55 -5.79
C GLU A 124 -9.97 -10.42 -4.35
N TRP A 125 -10.18 -9.28 -3.67
CA TRP A 125 -9.64 -9.06 -2.32
C TRP A 125 -10.30 -9.93 -1.25
N ALA A 126 -11.47 -10.51 -1.53
CA ALA A 126 -12.06 -11.55 -0.67
C ALA A 126 -11.21 -12.83 -0.57
N SER A 127 -10.24 -13.03 -1.47
CA SER A 127 -9.24 -14.10 -1.35
C SER A 127 -8.13 -13.77 -0.34
N ILE A 128 -7.87 -12.48 -0.11
CA ILE A 128 -6.85 -11.97 0.83
C ILE A 128 -7.45 -11.89 2.24
N PHE A 129 -8.61 -11.28 2.36
CA PHE A 129 -9.32 -11.06 3.62
C PHE A 129 -10.37 -12.17 3.76
N THR A 130 -10.16 -13.09 4.71
CA THR A 130 -10.96 -14.32 4.92
C THR A 130 -12.47 -14.12 5.10
N ASP A 131 -12.91 -12.88 5.29
CA ASP A 131 -14.31 -12.48 5.41
C ASP A 131 -14.65 -11.47 4.30
N ALA A 132 -15.68 -11.76 3.50
CA ALA A 132 -16.09 -10.91 2.38
C ALA A 132 -16.58 -9.52 2.80
N ARG A 133 -17.18 -9.38 3.99
CA ARG A 133 -17.58 -8.08 4.56
C ARG A 133 -16.35 -7.28 4.96
N LEU A 134 -15.34 -7.93 5.56
CA LEU A 134 -14.08 -7.29 5.88
C LEU A 134 -13.34 -6.85 4.62
N ALA A 135 -13.29 -7.71 3.60
CA ALA A 135 -12.71 -7.37 2.29
C ALA A 135 -13.39 -6.14 1.68
N ALA A 136 -14.72 -6.11 1.67
CA ALA A 136 -15.49 -4.97 1.17
C ALA A 136 -15.21 -3.69 1.98
N ALA A 137 -15.16 -3.79 3.31
CA ALA A 137 -14.86 -2.68 4.21
C ALA A 137 -13.45 -2.11 4.03
N VAL A 138 -12.47 -2.97 3.71
CA VAL A 138 -11.09 -2.58 3.40
C VAL A 138 -11.04 -1.86 2.05
N VAL A 139 -11.65 -2.45 1.02
CA VAL A 139 -11.68 -1.88 -0.34
C VAL A 139 -12.36 -0.51 -0.31
N ASP A 140 -13.50 -0.38 0.36
CA ASP A 140 -14.23 0.88 0.53
C ASP A 140 -13.33 1.98 1.11
N ARG A 141 -12.65 1.73 2.24
CA ARG A 141 -11.73 2.68 2.87
C ARG A 141 -10.52 3.04 2.02
N ILE A 142 -9.89 2.05 1.38
CA ILE A 142 -8.70 2.29 0.54
C ILE A 142 -9.06 3.05 -0.73
N THR A 143 -10.26 2.83 -1.27
CA THR A 143 -10.70 3.49 -2.52
C THR A 143 -11.32 4.86 -2.25
N TYR A 144 -11.86 5.10 -1.06
CA TYR A 144 -12.32 6.40 -0.64
C TYR A 144 -11.19 7.44 -0.66
N ARG A 145 -11.43 8.58 -1.33
CA ARG A 145 -10.43 9.64 -1.56
C ARG A 145 -9.08 9.10 -2.04
N SER A 146 -9.12 8.19 -3.02
CA SER A 146 -7.92 7.60 -3.59
C SER A 146 -7.73 7.96 -5.07
N LYS A 147 -6.48 7.92 -5.51
CA LYS A 147 -6.13 7.87 -6.93
C LYS A 147 -5.67 6.45 -7.27
N ILE A 148 -6.46 5.76 -8.09
CA ILE A 148 -6.09 4.46 -8.65
C ILE A 148 -5.21 4.67 -9.88
N ILE A 149 -4.06 4.00 -9.91
CA ILE A 149 -3.09 4.06 -11.01
C ILE A 149 -2.87 2.64 -11.52
N GLU A 150 -3.32 2.39 -12.74
CA GLU A 150 -3.07 1.13 -13.43
C GLU A 150 -1.68 1.16 -14.08
N THR A 151 -0.87 0.16 -13.75
CA THR A 151 0.49 -0.03 -14.28
C THR A 151 0.52 -0.98 -15.49
N GLY A 152 -0.63 -1.54 -15.87
CA GLY A 152 -0.78 -2.47 -16.99
C GLY A 152 -0.37 -3.90 -16.64
N ILE A 153 -0.03 -4.68 -17.67
CA ILE A 153 0.33 -6.10 -17.56
C ILE A 153 1.72 -6.42 -18.12
N GLU A 154 2.32 -5.50 -18.87
CA GLU A 154 3.63 -5.72 -19.48
C GLU A 154 4.76 -5.60 -18.44
N SER A 155 5.52 -6.67 -18.27
CA SER A 155 6.64 -6.71 -17.33
C SER A 155 7.87 -6.01 -17.89
N TYR A 156 8.33 -4.95 -17.24
CA TYR A 156 9.62 -4.32 -17.52
C TYR A 156 10.78 -5.29 -17.32
N ARG A 157 10.70 -6.18 -16.33
CA ARG A 157 11.73 -7.18 -16.02
C ARG A 157 11.91 -8.21 -17.13
N LEU A 158 10.81 -8.62 -17.78
CA LEU A 158 10.87 -9.55 -18.91
C LEU A 158 11.41 -8.83 -20.15
N ARG A 159 10.90 -7.64 -20.46
CA ARG A 159 11.38 -6.82 -21.59
C ARG A 159 12.89 -6.55 -21.52
N SER A 160 13.43 -6.21 -20.33
CA SER A 160 14.87 -5.98 -20.17
C SER A 160 15.71 -7.23 -20.43
N THR A 161 15.18 -8.41 -20.11
CA THR A 161 15.87 -9.69 -20.32
C THR A 161 15.81 -10.11 -21.79
N THR A 162 14.65 -10.00 -22.44
CA THR A 162 14.47 -10.35 -23.86
C THR A 162 15.21 -9.42 -24.82
N ASN A 163 15.36 -8.13 -24.47
CA ASN A 163 16.12 -7.18 -25.30
C ASN A 163 17.66 -7.31 -25.12
N ALA A 164 18.12 -8.13 -24.18
CA ALA A 164 19.55 -8.38 -23.94
C ALA A 164 20.08 -9.62 -24.69
N THR A 165 19.22 -10.31 -25.44
CA THR A 165 19.51 -11.45 -26.32
C THR A 165 19.25 -11.07 -27.78
#